data_AF-A0A7X9A5J3-F1
#
_entry.id   AF-A0A7X9A5J3-F1
#
_cell.length_a   1.000
_cell.length_b   1.000
_cell.length_c   1.000
_cell.angle_alpha   90.00
_cell.angle_beta   90.00
_cell.angle_gamma   90.00
#
_symmetry.space_group_name_H-M   'P 1'
#
loop_
_entity.id
_entity.type
_entity.pdbx_description
1 polymer ?
#
loop_
_entity_poly.entity_id
_entity_poly.type
_entity_poly.pdbx_seq_one_letter_code
_entity_poly.pdbx_strand_id
1 'polypeptide(L)'
;MKIKNIKNTIACLVLLIIPIIFTGCQSSPQADADLSSVSLEAGDGIFAPYQKIPVNINPSLKDYQVAVDLSNVTNRDQFSFSPEAKNLLAKNGFVVSPSPHREFFSIYEINRYSSIPNFVTTDAMLHNYHLFFS
;
A
#
# COMPACT_ATOMS: atom_id res chain seq x y z
N MET A 1 -49.23 21.34 21.85
CA MET A 1 -48.43 20.78 22.96
C MET A 1 -47.37 19.79 22.43
N LYS A 2 -46.31 20.27 21.76
CA LYS A 2 -45.27 19.40 21.15
C LYS A 2 -43.83 19.94 21.22
N ILE A 3 -43.57 21.01 21.97
CA ILE A 3 -42.24 21.64 22.09
C ILE A 3 -41.42 21.04 23.25
N LYS A 4 -42.08 20.48 24.27
CA LYS A 4 -41.43 19.94 25.47
C LYS A 4 -40.63 18.65 25.19
N ASN A 5 -41.13 17.80 24.28
CA ASN A 5 -40.48 16.53 23.95
C ASN A 5 -39.20 16.72 23.14
N ILE A 6 -39.14 17.73 22.25
CA ILE A 6 -37.93 18.05 21.44
C ILE A 6 -36.78 18.53 22.33
N LYS A 7 -37.06 19.40 23.31
CA LYS A 7 -36.04 19.87 24.26
C LYS A 7 -35.51 18.72 25.13
N ASN A 8 -36.37 17.80 25.54
CA ASN A 8 -35.95 16.62 26.31
C ASN A 8 -35.16 15.61 25.47
N THR A 9 -35.49 15.41 24.19
CA THR A 9 -34.67 14.56 23.30
C THR A 9 -33.32 15.18 22.97
N ILE A 10 -33.24 16.50 22.76
CA ILE A 10 -31.96 17.20 22.54
C ILE A 10 -31.11 17.18 23.82
N ALA A 11 -31.72 17.39 24.99
CA ALA A 11 -31.04 17.28 26.28
C ALA A 11 -30.47 15.87 26.52
N CYS A 12 -31.22 14.81 26.19
CA CYS A 12 -30.72 13.43 26.28
C CYS A 12 -29.58 13.14 25.28
N LEU A 13 -29.64 13.69 24.06
CA LEU A 13 -28.60 13.47 23.06
C LEU A 13 -27.28 14.18 23.43
N VAL A 14 -27.37 15.38 24.02
CA VAL A 14 -26.21 16.12 24.54
C VAL A 14 -25.62 15.45 25.78
N LEU A 15 -26.46 14.89 26.67
CA LEU A 15 -25.98 14.16 27.85
C LEU A 15 -25.24 12.85 27.50
N LEU A 16 -25.59 12.23 26.36
CA LEU A 16 -24.96 11.00 25.87
C LEU A 16 -23.62 11.22 25.16
N ILE A 17 -23.34 12.43 24.65
CA ILE A 17 -22.11 12.76 23.90
C ILE A 17 -21.00 13.32 24.81
N ILE A 18 -21.34 13.85 25.98
CA ILE A 18 -20.38 14.46 26.91
C ILE A 18 -19.35 13.49 27.55
N PRO A 19 -19.59 12.18 27.77
CA PRO A 19 -18.58 11.34 28.41
C PRO A 19 -17.47 10.84 27.46
N ILE A 20 -17.55 11.09 26.14
CA ILE A 20 -16.57 10.57 25.16
C ILE A 20 -15.28 11.43 25.11
N ILE A 21 -15.28 12.63 25.71
CA ILE A 21 -14.15 13.58 25.63
C ILE A 21 -13.14 13.40 26.79
N PHE A 22 -13.42 12.55 27.80
CA PHE A 22 -12.54 12.37 28.96
C PHE A 22 -11.79 11.02 29.04
N THR A 23 -11.85 10.16 28.03
CA THR A 23 -10.93 9.01 27.95
C THR A 23 -9.66 9.41 27.22
N GLY A 24 -8.86 10.27 27.86
CA GLY A 24 -7.46 10.46 27.50
C GLY A 24 -6.64 9.32 28.08
N CYS A 25 -6.02 8.50 27.23
CA CYS A 25 -4.98 7.56 27.66
C CYS A 25 -3.77 8.35 28.18
N GLN A 26 -3.44 8.19 29.47
CA GLN A 26 -2.14 8.56 30.01
C GLN A 26 -1.11 7.57 29.46
N SER A 27 -0.15 8.04 28.67
CA SER A 27 1.08 7.29 28.42
C SER A 27 1.89 7.29 29.71
N SER A 28 1.81 6.20 30.49
CA SER A 28 2.86 5.89 31.45
C SER A 28 4.14 5.57 30.68
N PRO A 29 5.31 6.08 31.10
CA PRO A 29 6.58 5.54 30.63
C PRO A 29 6.66 4.10 31.16
N GLN A 30 6.34 3.13 30.32
CA GLN A 30 6.62 1.73 30.61
C GLN A 30 8.14 1.61 30.63
N ALA A 31 8.70 1.28 31.79
CA ALA A 31 10.09 0.91 31.91
C ALA A 31 10.36 -0.24 30.93
N ASP A 32 11.23 0.01 29.95
CA ASP A 32 11.72 -1.00 29.03
C ASP A 32 12.32 -2.12 29.87
N ALA A 33 11.66 -3.27 29.85
CA ALA A 33 12.23 -4.50 30.34
C ALA A 33 13.47 -4.76 29.50
N ASP A 34 14.61 -4.85 30.19
CA ASP A 34 15.93 -5.26 29.75
C ASP A 34 15.87 -6.37 28.68
N LEU A 35 15.68 -5.97 27.42
CA LEU A 35 16.13 -6.76 26.30
C LEU A 35 17.63 -6.60 26.31
N SER A 36 18.29 -7.59 26.89
CA SER A 36 19.72 -7.79 26.76
C SER A 36 20.07 -7.57 25.29
N SER A 37 20.70 -6.44 25.02
CA SER A 37 21.19 -6.12 23.68
C SER A 37 22.04 -7.29 23.24
N VAL A 38 21.55 -8.06 22.27
CA VAL A 38 22.41 -8.97 21.54
C VAL A 38 23.42 -8.05 20.90
N SER A 39 24.59 -7.97 21.53
CA SER A 39 25.77 -7.35 20.95
C SER A 39 26.12 -8.23 19.78
N LEU A 40 25.54 -7.91 18.63
CA LEU A 40 26.10 -8.27 17.35
C LEU A 40 27.46 -7.60 17.38
N GLU A 41 28.49 -8.37 17.69
CA GLU A 41 29.87 -8.01 17.37
C GLU A 41 29.81 -7.38 15.98
N ALA A 42 30.12 -6.09 15.92
CA ALA A 42 30.24 -5.37 14.67
C ALA A 42 31.48 -5.92 13.95
N GLY A 43 31.39 -7.15 13.46
CA GLY A 43 32.19 -7.59 12.34
C GLY A 43 31.93 -6.56 11.26
N ASP A 44 33.02 -5.98 10.72
CA ASP A 44 32.99 -4.97 9.65
C ASP A 44 31.74 -5.18 8.82
N GLY A 45 30.78 -4.24 8.91
CA GLY A 45 29.41 -4.35 8.38
C GLY A 45 29.37 -4.40 6.86
N ILE A 46 30.09 -5.36 6.29
CA ILE A 46 30.21 -5.65 4.89
C ILE A 46 29.00 -6.53 4.60
N PHE A 47 27.96 -5.90 4.06
CA PHE A 47 26.94 -6.63 3.33
C PHE A 47 27.63 -7.59 2.37
N ALA A 48 27.11 -8.82 2.25
CA ALA A 48 27.64 -9.80 1.32
C ALA A 48 27.87 -9.15 -0.06
N PRO A 49 29.04 -9.36 -0.69
CA PRO A 49 29.35 -8.71 -1.95
C PRO A 49 28.30 -9.08 -3.00
N TYR A 50 27.78 -8.09 -3.72
CA TYR A 50 26.86 -8.34 -4.83
C TYR A 50 27.57 -9.17 -5.90
N GLN A 51 27.12 -10.40 -6.09
CA GLN A 51 27.58 -11.26 -7.17
C GLN A 51 26.51 -11.28 -8.25
N LYS A 52 26.82 -10.70 -9.41
CA LYS A 52 25.95 -10.78 -10.58
C LYS A 52 25.95 -12.22 -11.09
N ILE A 53 24.88 -12.95 -10.82
CA ILE A 53 24.70 -14.29 -11.37
C ILE A 53 24.28 -14.13 -12.84
N PRO A 54 25.04 -14.67 -13.82
CA PRO A 54 24.66 -14.61 -15.21
C PRO A 54 23.37 -15.43 -15.42
N VAL A 55 22.31 -14.77 -15.86
CA VAL A 55 21.06 -15.44 -16.21
C VAL A 55 21.12 -15.78 -17.69
N ASN A 56 21.37 -17.05 -18.01
CA ASN A 56 21.34 -17.54 -19.38
C ASN A 56 19.91 -18.00 -19.72
N ILE A 57 19.13 -17.10 -20.31
CA ILE A 57 17.73 -17.33 -20.70
C ILE A 57 17.61 -17.23 -22.20
N ASN A 58 17.05 -18.27 -22.82
CA ASN A 58 16.58 -18.22 -24.20
C ASN A 58 15.10 -17.83 -24.19
N PRO A 59 14.74 -16.60 -24.60
CA PRO A 59 13.35 -16.16 -24.61
C PRO A 59 12.51 -17.09 -25.51
N SER A 60 11.41 -17.62 -24.97
CA SER A 60 10.47 -18.45 -25.74
C SER A 60 9.42 -17.62 -26.50
N LEU A 61 9.36 -16.33 -26.22
CA LEU A 61 8.39 -15.40 -26.80
C LEU A 61 9.02 -14.63 -27.95
N LYS A 62 8.20 -14.37 -28.98
CA LYS A 62 8.56 -13.45 -30.05
C LYS A 62 8.64 -12.03 -29.49
N ASP A 63 9.49 -11.23 -30.09
CA ASP A 63 9.54 -9.79 -29.82
C ASP A 63 8.17 -9.17 -30.08
N TYR A 64 7.77 -8.26 -29.20
CA TYR A 64 6.55 -7.49 -29.33
C TYR A 64 6.83 -6.02 -29.03
N GLN A 65 6.02 -5.14 -29.62
CA GLN A 65 6.07 -3.71 -29.35
C GLN A 65 4.70 -3.25 -28.88
N VAL A 66 4.68 -2.40 -27.86
CA VAL A 66 3.44 -1.78 -27.37
C VAL A 66 3.09 -0.63 -28.32
N ALA A 67 1.87 -0.63 -28.84
CA ALA A 67 1.41 0.43 -29.72
C ALA A 67 1.31 1.75 -28.94
N VAL A 68 1.67 2.88 -29.58
CA VAL A 68 1.62 4.21 -28.96
C VAL A 68 0.22 4.55 -28.43
N ASP A 69 -0.81 4.06 -29.12
CA ASP A 69 -2.20 4.26 -28.73
C ASP A 69 -2.72 3.22 -27.72
N LEU A 70 -1.87 2.27 -27.31
CA LEU A 70 -2.14 1.09 -26.49
C LEU A 70 -3.18 0.13 -27.09
N SER A 71 -3.48 0.21 -28.39
CA SER A 71 -4.52 -0.62 -29.03
C SER A 71 -4.29 -2.13 -28.93
N ASN A 72 -3.04 -2.55 -28.78
CA ASN A 72 -2.65 -3.94 -28.59
C ASN A 72 -2.43 -4.34 -27.11
N VAL A 73 -2.80 -3.47 -26.17
CA VAL A 73 -2.78 -3.76 -24.73
C VAL A 73 -4.17 -4.19 -24.29
N THR A 74 -4.29 -5.44 -23.87
CA THR A 74 -5.50 -5.95 -23.20
C THR A 74 -5.80 -5.10 -21.99
N ASN A 75 -7.08 -4.88 -21.65
CA ASN A 75 -7.55 -4.15 -20.47
C ASN A 75 -7.31 -2.63 -20.42
N ARG A 76 -6.73 -2.02 -21.48
CA ARG A 76 -6.44 -0.58 -21.50
C ARG A 76 -7.65 0.29 -21.14
N ASP A 77 -8.85 -0.15 -21.53
CA ASP A 77 -10.09 0.61 -21.37
C ASP A 77 -10.62 0.59 -19.92
N GLN A 78 -10.02 -0.23 -19.04
CA GLN A 78 -10.30 -0.22 -17.59
C GLN A 78 -9.58 0.91 -16.85
N PHE A 79 -8.72 1.67 -17.53
CA PHE A 79 -7.89 2.71 -16.94
C PHE A 79 -8.02 4.02 -17.71
N SER A 80 -7.85 5.13 -16.99
CA SER A 80 -7.68 6.46 -17.60
C SER A 80 -6.22 6.87 -17.46
N PHE A 81 -5.60 7.21 -18.59
CA PHE A 81 -4.19 7.60 -18.64
C PHE A 81 -4.06 9.07 -19.03
N SER A 82 -3.18 9.80 -18.34
CA SER A 82 -2.69 11.07 -18.88
C SER A 82 -1.90 10.82 -20.18
N PRO A 83 -1.78 11.83 -21.06
CA PRO A 83 -0.97 11.70 -22.28
C PRO A 83 0.49 11.28 -21.99
N GLU A 84 1.06 11.80 -20.90
CA GLU A 84 2.41 11.45 -20.46
C GLU A 84 2.51 9.99 -19.99
N ALA A 85 1.57 9.54 -19.16
CA ALA A 85 1.55 8.17 -18.67
C ALA A 85 1.39 7.16 -19.82
N LYS A 86 0.54 7.50 -20.81
CA LYS A 86 0.35 6.70 -22.02
C LYS A 86 1.65 6.56 -22.82
N ASN A 87 2.38 7.66 -23.01
CA ASN A 87 3.67 7.65 -23.72
C ASN A 87 4.74 6.85 -22.98
N LEU A 88 4.83 7.00 -21.66
CA LEU A 88 5.77 6.23 -20.83
C LEU A 88 5.44 4.73 -20.86
N LEU A 89 4.15 4.38 -20.80
CA LEU A 89 3.71 2.99 -20.85
C LEU A 89 4.03 2.36 -22.22
N ALA A 90 3.79 3.06 -23.32
CA ALA A 90 4.13 2.56 -24.66
C ALA A 90 5.64 2.39 -24.86
N LYS A 91 6.45 3.29 -24.28
CA LYS A 91 7.91 3.25 -24.40
C LYS A 91 8.57 2.20 -23.51
N ASN A 92 8.13 2.09 -22.25
CA ASN A 92 8.83 1.32 -21.22
C ASN A 92 8.12 0.01 -20.87
N GLY A 93 6.86 -0.16 -21.25
CA GLY A 93 6.00 -1.25 -20.79
C GLY A 93 5.49 -1.09 -19.36
N PHE A 94 5.89 -0.03 -18.65
CA PHE A 94 5.38 0.34 -17.34
C PHE A 94 5.43 1.86 -17.11
N VAL A 95 4.64 2.35 -16.16
CA VAL A 95 4.67 3.73 -15.66
C VAL A 95 4.40 3.74 -14.16
N VAL A 96 5.03 4.66 -13.44
CA VAL A 96 4.75 4.90 -12.01
C VAL A 96 3.91 6.16 -11.91
N SER A 97 2.80 6.08 -11.19
CA SER A 97 1.88 7.19 -10.95
C SER A 97 1.64 7.36 -9.45
N PRO A 98 1.45 8.60 -8.96
CA PRO A 98 0.98 8.82 -7.61
C PRO A 98 -0.33 8.07 -7.35
N SER A 99 -0.48 7.58 -6.12
CA SER A 99 -1.67 6.88 -5.65
C SER A 99 -2.16 7.49 -4.35
N PRO A 100 -3.48 7.66 -4.14
CA PRO A 100 -4.03 8.09 -2.86
C PRO A 100 -4.00 6.97 -1.80
N HIS A 101 -3.71 5.73 -2.20
CA HIS A 101 -3.68 4.58 -1.31
C HIS A 101 -2.34 4.53 -0.56
N ARG A 102 -2.43 4.38 0.77
CA ARG A 102 -1.25 4.26 1.63
C ARG A 102 -0.61 2.87 1.57
N GLU A 103 -1.41 1.84 1.30
CA GLU A 103 -0.98 0.44 1.33
C GLU A 103 -1.48 -0.32 0.09
N PHE A 104 -0.77 -1.41 -0.25
CA PHE A 104 -1.11 -2.26 -1.41
C PHE A 104 -2.46 -2.96 -1.28
N PHE A 105 -2.89 -3.29 -0.05
CA PHE A 105 -4.15 -4.01 0.18
C PHE A 105 -5.36 -3.31 -0.46
N SER A 106 -5.46 -1.99 -0.34
CA SER A 106 -6.58 -1.23 -0.94
C SER A 106 -6.64 -1.41 -2.46
N ILE A 107 -5.49 -1.42 -3.12
CA ILE A 107 -5.40 -1.62 -4.58
C ILE A 107 -5.81 -3.05 -4.93
N TYR A 108 -5.34 -4.04 -4.17
CA TYR A 108 -5.66 -5.46 -4.41
C TYR A 108 -7.15 -5.75 -4.23
N GLU A 109 -7.77 -5.15 -3.22
CA GLU A 109 -9.20 -5.28 -2.97
C GLU A 109 -10.02 -4.68 -4.12
N ILE A 110 -9.71 -3.44 -4.55
CA ILE A 110 -10.38 -2.79 -5.69
C ILE A 110 -10.21 -3.64 -6.97
N ASN A 111 -8.99 -4.12 -7.22
CA ASN A 111 -8.68 -4.94 -8.37
C ASN A 111 -9.47 -6.26 -8.36
N ARG A 112 -9.65 -6.88 -7.19
CA ARG A 112 -10.48 -8.08 -7.03
C ARG A 112 -11.94 -7.83 -7.41
N TYR A 113 -12.55 -6.74 -6.93
CA TYR A 113 -13.94 -6.42 -7.28
C TYR A 113 -14.10 -5.97 -8.74
N SER A 114 -13.04 -5.41 -9.34
CA SER A 114 -13.06 -4.91 -10.72
C SER A 114 -12.56 -5.94 -11.75
N SER A 115 -12.21 -7.15 -11.31
CA SER A 115 -11.58 -8.19 -12.14
C SER A 115 -10.32 -7.70 -12.88
N ILE A 116 -9.55 -6.83 -12.23
CA ILE A 116 -8.27 -6.32 -12.74
C ILE A 116 -7.14 -7.24 -12.21
N PRO A 117 -6.25 -7.74 -13.06
CA PRO A 117 -5.14 -8.58 -12.62
C PRO A 117 -4.11 -7.77 -11.83
N ASN A 118 -3.55 -8.39 -10.79
CA ASN A 118 -2.43 -7.82 -10.02
C ASN A 118 -1.10 -8.38 -10.53
N PHE A 119 -0.10 -7.52 -10.67
CA PHE A 119 1.29 -7.94 -10.88
C PHE A 119 2.02 -7.89 -9.55
N VAL A 120 2.24 -9.05 -8.93
CA VAL A 120 2.85 -9.17 -7.59
C VAL A 120 4.30 -9.60 -7.73
N THR A 121 5.21 -8.80 -7.16
CA THR A 121 6.64 -9.09 -7.09
C THR A 121 7.04 -9.53 -5.67
N THR A 122 8.26 -10.05 -5.51
CA THR A 122 8.81 -10.40 -4.20
C THR A 122 8.84 -9.22 -3.24
N ASP A 123 9.15 -8.02 -3.74
CA ASP A 123 9.17 -6.78 -2.94
C ASP A 123 7.79 -6.48 -2.31
N ALA A 124 6.71 -6.64 -3.07
CA ALA A 124 5.35 -6.46 -2.55
C ALA A 124 5.01 -7.45 -1.41
N MET A 125 5.57 -8.66 -1.44
CA MET A 125 5.40 -9.65 -0.37
C MET A 125 6.26 -9.31 0.85
N LEU A 126 7.51 -8.90 0.66
CA LEU A 126 8.40 -8.48 1.74
C LEU A 126 7.88 -7.24 2.47
N HIS A 127 7.30 -6.26 1.75
CA HIS A 127 6.64 -5.10 2.36
C HIS A 127 5.49 -5.53 3.27
N ASN A 128 4.61 -6.41 2.81
CA ASN A 128 3.52 -6.93 3.65
C ASN A 128 4.07 -7.68 4.86
N TYR A 129 5.11 -8.50 4.69
CA TYR A 129 5.74 -9.20 5.81
C TYR A 129 6.28 -8.22 6.87
N HIS A 130 6.98 -7.15 6.46
CA HIS A 130 7.48 -6.13 7.37
C HIS A 130 6.34 -5.51 8.19
N LEU A 131 5.23 -5.13 7.56
CA LEU A 131 4.09 -4.54 8.27
C LEU A 131 3.42 -5.49 9.29
N PHE A 132 3.42 -6.80 9.04
CA PHE A 132 2.75 -7.76 9.92
C PHE A 132 3.60 -8.21 11.10
N PHE A 133 4.93 -8.23 10.96
CA PHE A 133 5.83 -8.90 11.91
C PHE A 133 6.95 -8.01 12.46
N SER A 134 6.98 -6.70 12.14
CA SER A 134 7.98 -5.75 12.66
C SER A 134 7.42 -4.81 13.71
#